data_AF-A0A947APN1-F1
#
_entry.id   AF-A0A947APN1-F1
#
_cell.length_a   1.000
_cell.length_b   1.000
_cell.length_c   1.000
_cell.angle_alpha   90.00
_cell.angle_beta   90.00
_cell.angle_gamma   90.00
#
_symmetry.space_group_name_H-M   'P 1'
#
loop_
_entity.id
_entity.type
_entity.pdbx_description
1 polymer ?
#
loop_
_entity_poly.entity_id
_entity_poly.type
_entity_poly.pdbx_seq_one_letter_code
_entity_poly.pdbx_strand_id
1 'polypeptide(L)'
;GANPAPGAITSFRGESCKIFDAKLGTGRGFAGTILTVDQDSFTVATGNGAIDVQSIQQPKSKKQPARDFITHNNVQEGDRFGS
;
A
#
# COMPACT_ATOMS: atom_id res chain seq x y z
N GLY A 1 20.20 6.59 5.23
CA GLY A 1 19.00 6.89 4.44
C GLY A 1 18.41 5.58 3.99
N ALA A 2 17.19 5.25 4.42
CA ALA A 2 16.55 4.02 3.98
C ALA A 2 16.06 4.23 2.55
N ASN A 3 16.85 3.73 1.58
CA ASN A 3 16.41 3.56 0.20
C ASN A 3 15.22 2.59 0.21
N PRO A 4 14.00 3.00 -0.15
CA PRO A 4 12.88 2.08 -0.25
C PRO A 4 12.97 1.42 -1.63
N ALA A 5 13.79 0.36 -1.74
CA ALA A 5 13.92 -0.43 -2.97
C ALA A 5 14.01 -1.93 -2.61
N PRO A 6 13.45 -2.83 -3.43
CA PRO A 6 12.07 -2.97 -3.87
C PRO A 6 11.37 -4.08 -3.06
N GLY A 7 10.08 -3.93 -2.76
CA GLY A 7 9.30 -4.99 -2.10
C GLY A 7 9.00 -4.71 -0.63
N ALA A 8 8.39 -3.57 -0.31
CA ALA A 8 7.77 -3.43 1.00
C ALA A 8 6.71 -4.52 1.14
N ILE A 9 6.95 -5.47 2.05
CA ILE A 9 6.00 -6.53 2.38
C ILE A 9 5.06 -5.97 3.43
N THR A 10 3.79 -6.00 3.12
CA THR A 10 2.72 -5.58 4.01
C THR A 10 1.68 -6.69 4.09
N SER A 11 0.83 -6.70 5.10
CA SER A 11 -0.27 -7.67 5.21
C SER A 11 -1.58 -6.93 5.04
N PHE A 12 -2.48 -7.35 4.15
CA PHE A 12 -3.81 -6.77 4.04
C PHE A 12 -4.86 -7.84 4.35
N ARG A 13 -5.69 -7.62 5.37
CA ARG A 13 -6.76 -8.55 5.77
C ARG A 13 -6.30 -10.02 5.92
N GLY A 14 -5.10 -10.23 6.47
CA GLY A 14 -4.52 -11.57 6.66
C GLY A 14 -3.72 -12.11 5.46
N GLU A 15 -3.62 -11.37 4.36
CA GLU A 15 -2.82 -11.77 3.18
C GLU A 15 -1.55 -10.92 3.01
N SER A 16 -0.40 -11.57 2.93
CA SER A 16 0.90 -10.90 2.71
C SER A 16 1.04 -10.36 1.29
N CYS A 17 0.94 -9.05 1.12
CA CYS A 17 1.08 -8.33 -0.14
C CYS A 17 2.49 -7.75 -0.30
N LYS A 18 2.99 -7.71 -1.53
CA LYS A 18 4.27 -7.09 -1.90
C LYS A 18 4.04 -5.84 -2.71
N ILE A 19 4.62 -4.73 -2.28
CA ILE A 19 4.60 -3.46 -3.02
C ILE A 19 5.77 -3.43 -3.98
N PHE A 20 5.48 -3.34 -5.28
CA PHE A 20 6.49 -3.32 -6.34
C PHE A 20 6.89 -1.90 -6.73
N ASP A 21 5.91 -1.00 -6.77
CA ASP A 21 6.12 0.39 -7.17
C ASP A 21 5.42 1.30 -6.18
N ALA A 22 6.19 2.19 -5.57
CA ALA A 22 5.69 3.18 -4.64
C ALA A 22 6.57 4.42 -4.67
N LYS A 23 5.92 5.57 -4.45
CA LYS A 23 6.55 6.88 -4.35
C LYS A 23 6.50 7.37 -2.92
N LEU A 24 7.33 8.36 -2.60
CA LEU A 24 7.27 9.03 -1.32
C LEU A 24 5.96 9.82 -1.25
N GLY A 25 5.06 9.38 -0.38
CA GLY A 25 3.82 10.09 -0.09
C GLY A 25 4.04 11.11 1.01
N THR A 26 3.05 11.97 1.22
CA THR A 26 3.02 12.87 2.37
C THR A 26 1.88 12.49 3.29
N GLY A 27 2.15 12.48 4.59
CA GLY A 27 1.17 12.10 5.59
C GLY A 27 1.80 11.45 6.80
N ARG A 28 1.06 11.46 7.91
CA ARG A 28 1.43 10.79 9.16
C ARG A 28 0.20 10.08 9.68
N GLY A 29 0.40 8.87 10.16
CA GLY A 29 -0.67 8.04 10.72
C GLY A 29 -0.07 6.82 11.37
N PHE A 30 -0.95 5.90 11.79
CA PHE A 30 -0.48 4.60 12.26
C PHE A 30 0.12 3.82 11.10
N ALA A 31 1.22 3.12 11.34
CA ALA A 31 1.82 2.26 10.35
C ALA A 31 0.77 1.28 9.80
N GLY A 32 0.65 1.25 8.47
CA GLY A 32 -0.32 0.48 7.73
C GLY A 32 -1.66 1.17 7.47
N THR A 33 -1.95 2.34 8.02
CA THR A 33 -3.21 3.05 7.75
C THR A 33 -3.21 3.68 6.35
N ILE A 34 -4.28 3.49 5.61
CA ILE A 34 -4.51 4.15 4.33
C ILE A 34 -4.97 5.56 4.60
N LEU A 35 -4.17 6.53 4.15
CA LEU A 35 -4.42 7.95 4.34
C LEU A 35 -5.33 8.50 3.25
N THR A 36 -5.03 8.17 1.99
CA THR A 36 -5.81 8.58 0.83
C THR A 36 -5.88 7.46 -0.19
N VAL A 37 -6.98 7.39 -0.93
CA VAL A 37 -7.16 6.44 -2.05
C VAL A 37 -7.44 7.24 -3.31
N ASP A 38 -6.50 7.22 -4.24
CA ASP A 38 -6.65 7.82 -5.56
C ASP A 38 -7.20 6.78 -6.57
N GLN A 39 -7.54 7.23 -7.78
CA GLN A 39 -8.03 6.32 -8.82
C GLN A 39 -6.99 5.29 -9.26
N ASP A 40 -5.72 5.69 -9.32
CA ASP A 40 -4.63 4.85 -9.83
C ASP A 40 -3.64 4.37 -8.76
N SER A 41 -3.69 4.96 -7.55
CA SER A 41 -2.76 4.70 -6.45
C SER A 41 -3.40 4.92 -5.08
N PHE A 42 -2.71 4.59 -4.01
CA PHE A 42 -3.19 4.88 -2.65
C PHE A 42 -2.02 5.16 -1.71
N THR A 43 -2.21 6.12 -0.80
CA THR A 43 -1.20 6.49 0.18
C THR A 43 -1.38 5.72 1.47
N VAL A 44 -0.32 5.04 1.90
CA VAL A 44 -0.26 4.30 3.17
C VAL A 44 0.72 4.98 4.11
N ALA A 45 0.26 5.27 5.33
CA ALA A 45 1.11 5.70 6.43
C ALA A 45 2.08 4.59 6.83
N THR A 46 3.34 4.96 7.00
CA THR A 46 4.39 4.11 7.54
C THR A 46 4.81 4.62 8.91
N GLY A 47 5.70 3.91 9.61
CA GLY A 47 6.20 4.34 10.91
C GLY A 47 6.90 5.71 10.91
N ASN A 48 7.34 6.20 9.75
CA ASN A 48 7.95 7.52 9.62
C ASN A 48 7.61 8.19 8.28
N GLY A 49 6.35 8.60 8.12
CA GLY A 49 5.85 9.28 6.93
C GLY A 49 4.80 8.44 6.20
N ALA A 50 4.71 8.60 4.88
CA ALA A 50 3.76 7.85 4.06
C ALA A 50 4.39 7.46 2.71
N ILE A 51 3.82 6.45 2.08
CA ILE A 51 4.21 5.99 0.75
C ILE A 51 2.98 5.87 -0.13
N ASP A 52 3.07 6.34 -1.37
CA ASP A 52 2.02 6.24 -2.38
C ASP A 52 2.27 4.99 -3.24
N VAL A 53 1.40 4.00 -3.14
CA VAL A 53 1.55 2.70 -3.78
C VAL A 53 0.91 2.72 -5.16
N GLN A 54 1.70 2.45 -6.20
CA GLN A 54 1.23 2.42 -7.59
C GLN A 54 1.09 0.99 -8.13
N SER A 55 1.84 0.03 -7.57
CA SER A 55 1.73 -1.38 -7.96
C SER A 55 1.95 -2.31 -6.79
N ILE A 56 1.12 -3.34 -6.71
CA ILE A 56 1.08 -4.30 -5.62
C ILE A 56 0.88 -5.72 -6.15
N GLN A 57 1.34 -6.71 -5.39
CA GLN A 57 1.15 -8.12 -5.68
C GLN A 57 0.61 -8.82 -4.45
N GLN A 58 -0.55 -9.45 -4.59
CA GLN A 58 -1.09 -10.37 -3.58
C GLN A 58 -0.44 -11.75 -3.70
N PRO A 59 -0.39 -12.54 -2.62
CA PRO A 59 0.36 -13.80 -2.60
C PRO A 59 -0.18 -14.85 -3.58
N LYS A 60 -1.43 -14.70 -4.03
CA LYS A 60 -2.09 -15.57 -5.03
C LYS A 60 -2.34 -14.89 -6.38
N SER A 61 -1.82 -13.67 -6.58
CA SER A 61 -2.03 -12.92 -7.82
C SER A 61 -0.71 -12.50 -8.47
N LYS A 62 -0.78 -12.17 -9.76
CA LYS A 62 0.30 -11.48 -10.46
C LYS A 62 0.41 -10.04 -9.95
N LYS A 63 1.55 -9.39 -10.22
CA LYS A 63 1.71 -7.94 -10.03
C LYS A 63 0.56 -7.23 -10.73
N GLN A 64 -0.19 -6.43 -9.99
CA GLN A 64 -1.33 -5.66 -10.47
C GLN A 64 -1.13 -4.18 -10.12
N PRO A 65 -1.70 -3.25 -10.92
CA PRO A 65 -1.72 -1.85 -10.56
C PRO A 65 -2.55 -1.63 -9.30
N ALA A 66 -2.23 -0.58 -8.55
CA ALA A 66 -2.91 -0.26 -7.30
C ALA A 66 -4.42 -0.04 -7.50
N ARG A 67 -4.85 0.54 -8.63
CA ARG A 67 -6.27 0.66 -9.01
C ARG A 67 -7.05 -0.67 -9.01
N ASP A 68 -6.41 -1.72 -9.53
CA ASP A 68 -7.05 -3.03 -9.65
C ASP A 68 -7.16 -3.61 -8.24
N PHE A 69 -6.12 -3.44 -7.43
CA PHE A 69 -6.14 -3.85 -6.02
C PHE A 69 -7.21 -3.10 -5.21
N ILE A 70 -7.35 -1.79 -5.41
CA ILE A 70 -8.39 -0.97 -4.77
C ILE A 70 -9.77 -1.50 -5.12
N THR A 71 -10.02 -1.73 -6.41
CA THR A 71 -11.32 -2.21 -6.91
C THR A 71 -11.63 -3.62 -6.42
N HIS A 72 -10.68 -4.55 -6.49
CA HIS A 72 -10.88 -5.94 -6.09
C HIS A 72 -11.07 -6.10 -4.57
N ASN A 73 -10.35 -5.29 -3.77
CA ASN A 73 -10.36 -5.42 -2.32
C ASN A 73 -11.29 -4.39 -1.64
N ASN A 74 -11.93 -3.52 -2.42
CA ASN A 74 -12.73 -2.38 -1.98
C ASN A 74 -11.98 -1.56 -0.92
N VAL A 75 -10.78 -1.11 -1.28
CA VAL A 75 -9.87 -0.37 -0.40
C VAL A 75 -10.41 1.04 -0.17
N GLN A 76 -10.49 1.45 1.09
CA GLN A 76 -11.01 2.76 1.47
C GLN A 76 -10.05 3.52 2.38
N GLU A 77 -10.19 4.84 2.42
CA GLU A 77 -9.46 5.68 3.38
C GLU A 77 -9.82 5.24 4.81
N GLY A 78 -8.80 5.09 5.67
CA GLY A 78 -8.96 4.56 7.01
C GLY A 78 -8.81 3.04 7.14
N ASP A 79 -8.78 2.28 6.03
CA ASP A 79 -8.40 0.86 6.08
C ASP A 79 -6.97 0.70 6.62
N ARG A 80 -6.67 -0.47 7.16
CA ARG A 80 -5.37 -0.76 7.76
C ARG A 80 -4.74 -2.04 7.24
N PHE A 81 -3.50 -1.90 6.79
CA PHE A 81 -2.56 -2.98 6.56
C PHE A 81 -1.86 -3.39 7.88
N GLY A 82 -1.60 -4.67 8.08
CA GLY A 82 -0.92 -5.23 9.24
C GLY A 82 -1.89 -5.52 10.38
N SER A 83 -2.59 -6.65 10.29
CA SER A 83 -3.15 -7.35 11.44
C SER A 83 -2.32 -8.59 11.70
#